data_AF-A0A382EHE4-F1
#
_entry.id   AF-A0A382EHE4-F1
#
_cell.length_a   1.000
_cell.length_b   1.000
_cell.length_c   1.000
_cell.angle_alpha   90.00
_cell.angle_beta   90.00
_cell.angle_gamma   90.00
#
_symmetry.space_group_name_H-M   'P 1'
#
loop_
_entity.id
_entity.type
_entity.pdbx_description
1 polymer ?
#
loop_
_entity_poly.entity_id
_entity_poly.type
_entity_poly.pdbx_seq_one_letter_code
_entity_poly.pdbx_strand_id
1 'polypeptide(L)'
;MRLESVCTGKTRHLDIRGQSVKTAFLKSAVSGPVQVTLDGLQGNEVAVHTDALYAISLQHYQHWAERLDVDVVDWAPGFFAENLRIDGLDETALNVGDVLSVGDEVRLSVSGPRVPCFKLCWQLDQPDTFIREFALSGKSGVYFNVECPGIIKAGDEIKIESKATGTVGLLELSEYVFEKRTIDENILCHILELPGLSETSALLLRNKLYQILDQQRTSGDRWQGWREFNVDHVVEETDEIKSFFLTPTDAKLLAPFRAGQFITVQLPIKNIESAIRVWSLSDY
;
A
#
# COMPACT_ATOMS: atom_id res chain seq x y z
N MET A 1 -25.32 -11.46 -4.25
CA MET A 1 -24.20 -12.11 -3.55
C MET A 1 -24.69 -12.58 -2.19
N ARG A 2 -23.95 -13.47 -1.52
CA ARG A 2 -24.32 -14.00 -0.18
C ARG A 2 -23.10 -14.01 0.73
N LEU A 3 -23.25 -13.53 1.96
CA LEU A 3 -22.20 -13.65 2.98
C LEU A 3 -22.13 -15.11 3.43
N GLU A 4 -21.05 -15.82 3.12
CA GLU A 4 -20.93 -17.24 3.45
C GLU A 4 -20.40 -17.43 4.87
N SER A 5 -19.37 -16.67 5.26
CA SER A 5 -18.83 -16.71 6.61
C SER A 5 -18.24 -15.38 7.04
N VAL A 6 -18.24 -15.19 8.36
CA VAL A 6 -17.60 -14.07 9.04
C VAL A 6 -16.45 -14.62 9.87
N CYS A 7 -15.28 -14.03 9.74
CA CYS A 7 -14.06 -14.47 10.38
C CYS A 7 -13.41 -13.34 11.18
N THR A 8 -12.92 -13.67 12.37
CA THR A 8 -12.17 -12.75 13.23
C THR A 8 -10.85 -13.39 13.64
N GLY A 9 -9.88 -12.57 14.03
CA GLY A 9 -8.58 -13.03 14.51
C GLY A 9 -8.06 -12.15 15.63
N LYS A 10 -7.18 -12.73 16.45
CA LYS A 10 -6.44 -12.01 17.49
C LYS A 10 -4.96 -11.95 17.12
N THR A 11 -4.29 -10.91 17.61
CA THR A 11 -2.85 -10.80 17.45
C THR A 11 -2.14 -11.88 18.25
N ARG A 12 -1.14 -12.50 17.62
CA ARG A 12 -0.25 -13.50 18.22
C ARG A 12 1.12 -13.42 17.58
N HIS A 13 2.13 -13.91 18.27
CA HIS A 13 3.44 -14.13 17.66
C HIS A 13 3.41 -15.46 16.91
N LEU A 14 3.77 -15.43 15.63
CA LEU A 14 3.96 -16.61 14.79
C LEU A 14 5.42 -16.69 14.37
N ASP A 15 5.96 -17.90 14.29
CA ASP A 15 7.21 -18.14 13.60
C ASP A 15 6.93 -18.21 12.10
N ILE A 16 7.41 -17.19 11.38
CA ILE A 16 7.34 -17.12 9.93
C ILE A 16 8.77 -17.20 9.40
N ARG A 17 9.15 -18.38 8.88
CA ARG A 17 10.48 -18.65 8.29
C ARG A 17 11.64 -18.33 9.24
N GLY A 18 11.51 -18.69 10.51
CA GLY A 18 12.55 -18.49 11.54
C GLY A 18 12.53 -17.12 12.21
N GLN A 19 11.52 -16.29 11.94
CA GLN A 19 11.35 -14.97 12.56
C GLN A 19 10.05 -14.89 13.35
N SER A 20 10.12 -14.38 14.58
CA SER A 20 8.93 -14.11 15.40
C SER A 20 8.22 -12.85 14.91
N VAL A 21 7.04 -13.02 14.31
CA VAL A 21 6.24 -11.93 13.75
C VAL A 21 4.94 -11.79 14.54
N LYS A 22 4.69 -10.61 15.11
CA LYS A 22 3.38 -10.28 15.71
C LYS A 22 2.36 -10.04 14.58
N THR A 23 1.29 -10.84 14.54
CA THR A 23 0.29 -10.78 13.48
C THR A 23 -1.09 -11.28 13.90
N ALA A 24 -2.13 -10.78 13.24
CA ALA A 24 -3.51 -11.29 13.30
C ALA A 24 -3.93 -11.99 12.00
N PHE A 25 -2.96 -12.47 11.21
CA PHE A 25 -3.20 -13.08 9.90
C PHE A 25 -4.12 -14.32 9.99
N LEU A 26 -3.87 -15.20 10.95
CA LEU A 26 -4.67 -16.40 11.13
C LEU A 26 -6.02 -16.07 11.79
N LYS A 27 -7.11 -16.19 11.03
CA LYS A 27 -8.49 -15.97 11.45
C LYS A 27 -9.29 -17.27 11.49
N SER A 28 -10.46 -17.22 12.11
CA SER A 28 -11.38 -18.36 12.15
C SER A 28 -12.81 -17.87 12.06
N ALA A 29 -13.67 -18.71 11.46
CA ALA A 29 -15.10 -18.43 11.39
C ALA A 29 -15.71 -18.27 12.79
N VAL A 30 -16.59 -17.29 12.93
CA VAL A 30 -17.39 -17.09 14.14
C VAL A 30 -18.81 -17.53 13.91
N SER A 31 -19.41 -18.16 14.92
CA SER A 31 -20.80 -18.61 14.88
C SER A 31 -21.75 -17.49 15.30
N GLY A 32 -22.77 -17.22 14.49
CA GLY A 32 -23.84 -16.27 14.81
C GLY A 32 -23.53 -14.82 14.40
N PRO A 33 -24.37 -13.87 14.85
CA PRO A 33 -24.25 -12.47 14.47
C PRO A 33 -23.03 -11.77 15.07
N VAL A 34 -22.46 -10.84 14.31
CA VAL A 34 -21.25 -10.08 14.64
C VAL A 34 -21.51 -8.59 14.45
N GLN A 35 -21.09 -7.79 15.42
CA GLN A 35 -21.14 -6.34 15.32
C GLN A 35 -20.04 -5.83 14.37
N VAL A 36 -20.45 -5.04 13.38
CA VAL A 36 -19.58 -4.20 12.56
C VAL A 36 -19.56 -2.81 13.18
N THR A 37 -18.36 -2.27 13.38
CA THR A 37 -18.11 -0.88 13.79
C THR A 37 -17.42 -0.12 12.66
N LEU A 38 -17.24 1.20 12.79
CA LEU A 38 -16.49 1.97 11.79
C LEU A 38 -15.06 1.46 11.59
N ASP A 39 -14.44 0.93 12.65
CA ASP A 39 -13.07 0.41 12.64
C ASP A 39 -12.97 -1.08 12.23
N GLY A 40 -14.08 -1.71 11.81
CA GLY A 40 -14.13 -3.11 11.41
C GLY A 40 -14.97 -4.01 12.34
N LEU A 41 -14.72 -5.33 12.30
CA LEU A 41 -15.50 -6.31 13.08
C LEU A 41 -15.12 -6.29 14.57
N GLN A 42 -16.12 -6.30 15.44
CA GLN A 42 -15.91 -6.53 16.86
C GLN A 42 -15.22 -7.89 17.10
N GLY A 43 -14.16 -7.88 17.90
CA GLY A 43 -13.37 -9.07 18.20
C GLY A 43 -12.30 -9.42 17.16
N ASN A 44 -12.17 -8.65 16.09
CA ASN A 44 -11.04 -8.71 15.18
C ASN A 44 -9.97 -7.70 15.59
N GLU A 45 -8.74 -8.16 15.79
CA GLU A 45 -7.58 -7.31 16.03
C GLU A 45 -6.77 -7.10 14.75
N VAL A 46 -6.11 -5.94 14.65
CA VAL A 46 -5.20 -5.60 13.55
C VAL A 46 -3.76 -5.44 14.07
N ALA A 47 -2.78 -5.69 13.19
CA ALA A 47 -1.36 -5.57 13.54
C ALA A 47 -0.58 -4.59 12.67
N VAL A 48 -0.89 -4.52 11.36
CA VAL A 48 -0.13 -3.73 10.38
C VAL A 48 -1.09 -3.02 9.40
N HIS A 49 -1.98 -3.79 8.76
CA HIS A 49 -3.00 -3.22 7.89
C HIS A 49 -4.11 -2.58 8.74
N THR A 50 -4.46 -1.35 8.39
CA THR A 50 -5.50 -0.52 9.02
C THR A 50 -6.84 -0.61 8.31
N ASP A 51 -6.88 -1.21 7.10
CA ASP A 51 -8.10 -1.41 6.33
C ASP A 51 -9.16 -2.18 7.15
N ALA A 52 -10.38 -1.63 7.25
CA ALA A 52 -11.38 -2.05 8.23
C ALA A 52 -11.90 -3.48 8.03
N LEU A 53 -12.19 -3.86 6.77
CA LEU A 53 -12.72 -5.19 6.43
C LEU A 53 -12.06 -5.73 5.17
N TYR A 54 -11.57 -6.96 5.22
CA TYR A 54 -11.11 -7.70 4.04
C TYR A 54 -12.13 -8.76 3.64
N ALA A 55 -12.49 -8.82 2.37
CA ALA A 55 -13.31 -9.89 1.81
C ALA A 55 -12.63 -10.60 0.65
N ILE A 56 -12.94 -11.88 0.48
CA ILE A 56 -12.54 -12.65 -0.70
C ILE A 56 -13.70 -13.52 -1.20
N SER A 57 -13.77 -13.70 -2.51
CA SER A 57 -14.77 -14.57 -3.14
C SER A 57 -14.57 -16.04 -2.73
N LEU A 58 -15.66 -16.75 -2.46
CA LEU A 58 -15.64 -18.19 -2.19
C LEU A 58 -15.04 -18.96 -3.39
N GLN A 59 -15.32 -18.51 -4.61
CA GLN A 59 -14.79 -19.10 -5.84
C GLN A 59 -13.26 -18.98 -5.93
N HIS A 60 -12.66 -18.00 -5.24
CA HIS A 60 -11.21 -17.79 -5.27
C HIS A 60 -10.47 -18.82 -4.43
N TYR A 61 -11.10 -19.42 -3.42
CA TYR A 61 -10.55 -20.58 -2.73
C TYR A 61 -10.31 -21.75 -3.71
N GLN A 62 -11.31 -22.07 -4.53
CA GLN A 62 -11.22 -23.14 -5.52
C GLN A 62 -10.13 -22.84 -6.56
N HIS A 63 -10.14 -21.61 -7.11
CA HIS A 63 -9.13 -21.18 -8.08
C HIS A 63 -7.70 -21.34 -7.56
N TRP A 64 -7.43 -20.88 -6.34
CA TRP A 64 -6.09 -20.94 -5.77
C TRP A 64 -5.69 -22.35 -5.37
N ALA A 65 -6.63 -23.17 -4.90
CA ALA A 65 -6.36 -24.58 -4.60
C ALA A 65 -5.97 -25.35 -5.86
N GLU A 66 -6.72 -25.16 -6.96
CA GLU A 66 -6.39 -25.73 -8.28
C GLU A 66 -5.03 -25.23 -8.79
N ARG A 67 -4.76 -23.93 -8.68
CA ARG A 67 -3.48 -23.34 -9.12
C ARG A 67 -2.28 -23.88 -8.34
N LEU A 68 -2.46 -24.24 -7.07
CA LEU A 68 -1.41 -24.73 -6.18
C LEU A 68 -1.35 -26.26 -6.07
N ASP A 69 -2.24 -26.98 -6.77
CA ASP A 69 -2.35 -28.45 -6.72
C ASP A 69 -2.56 -28.97 -5.28
N VAL A 70 -3.48 -28.33 -4.55
CA VAL A 70 -3.89 -28.72 -3.19
C VAL A 70 -5.39 -28.91 -3.10
N ASP A 71 -5.84 -29.69 -2.12
CA ASP A 71 -7.26 -29.88 -1.88
C ASP A 71 -7.86 -28.70 -1.09
N VAL A 72 -8.92 -28.10 -1.61
CA VAL A 72 -9.57 -26.94 -1.01
C VAL A 72 -10.21 -27.26 0.34
N VAL A 73 -10.52 -28.53 0.64
CA VAL A 73 -11.06 -28.93 1.96
C VAL A 73 -10.09 -28.64 3.11
N ASP A 74 -8.79 -28.49 2.82
CA ASP A 74 -7.80 -28.11 3.84
C ASP A 74 -7.87 -26.61 4.19
N TRP A 75 -8.63 -25.81 3.44
CA TRP A 75 -8.72 -24.36 3.60
C TRP A 75 -10.05 -23.94 4.24
N ALA A 76 -10.01 -23.81 5.57
CA ALA A 76 -11.12 -23.29 6.35
C ALA A 76 -11.39 -21.78 6.06
N PRO A 77 -12.59 -21.25 6.33
CA PRO A 77 -12.81 -19.81 6.28
C PRO A 77 -11.81 -19.01 7.13
N GLY A 78 -11.34 -17.89 6.61
CA GLY A 78 -10.27 -17.08 7.20
C GLY A 78 -8.87 -17.49 6.77
N PHE A 79 -8.72 -18.48 5.88
CA PHE A 79 -7.42 -18.99 5.41
C PHE A 79 -6.59 -17.91 4.71
N PHE A 80 -7.23 -17.01 3.95
CA PHE A 80 -6.57 -15.89 3.30
C PHE A 80 -6.42 -14.66 4.22
N ALA A 81 -6.79 -14.79 5.50
CA ALA A 81 -6.92 -13.72 6.49
C ALA A 81 -8.12 -12.78 6.25
N GLU A 82 -9.12 -13.19 5.46
CA GLU A 82 -10.34 -12.44 5.23
C GLU A 82 -11.22 -12.34 6.49
N ASN A 83 -11.97 -11.24 6.59
CA ASN A 83 -13.07 -11.11 7.52
C ASN A 83 -14.37 -11.64 6.94
N LEU A 84 -14.58 -11.49 5.63
CA LEU A 84 -15.82 -11.86 4.97
C LEU A 84 -15.49 -12.80 3.80
N ARG A 85 -16.03 -14.02 3.83
CA ARG A 85 -16.04 -14.87 2.63
C ARG A 85 -17.37 -14.70 1.94
N ILE A 86 -17.35 -14.31 0.68
CA ILE A 86 -18.56 -13.93 -0.05
C ILE A 86 -18.76 -14.86 -1.24
N ASP A 87 -19.95 -15.42 -1.37
CA ASP A 87 -20.35 -16.20 -2.54
C ASP A 87 -20.90 -15.27 -3.63
N GLY A 88 -20.35 -15.43 -4.85
CA GLY A 88 -20.72 -14.68 -6.04
C GLY A 88 -20.09 -13.29 -6.14
N LEU A 89 -19.06 -13.00 -5.35
CA LEU A 89 -18.27 -11.77 -5.48
C LEU A 89 -17.40 -11.85 -6.74
N ASP A 90 -17.47 -10.80 -7.55
CA ASP A 90 -16.59 -10.56 -8.70
C ASP A 90 -15.87 -9.22 -8.51
N GLU A 91 -14.63 -9.30 -8.03
CA GLU A 91 -13.76 -8.16 -7.76
C GLU A 91 -13.42 -7.38 -9.04
N THR A 92 -13.44 -8.02 -10.21
CA THR A 92 -13.12 -7.36 -11.49
C THR A 92 -14.23 -6.41 -11.94
N ALA A 93 -15.44 -6.59 -11.41
CA ALA A 93 -16.58 -5.72 -11.66
C ALA A 93 -16.70 -4.57 -10.64
N LEU A 94 -15.77 -4.43 -9.68
CA LEU A 94 -15.81 -3.41 -8.63
C LEU A 94 -14.84 -2.25 -8.89
N ASN A 95 -15.28 -1.05 -8.51
CA ASN A 95 -14.47 0.17 -8.49
C ASN A 95 -14.31 0.69 -7.06
N VAL A 96 -13.23 1.43 -6.81
CA VAL A 96 -13.09 2.21 -5.57
C VAL A 96 -14.29 3.16 -5.42
N GLY A 97 -14.90 3.17 -4.25
CA GLY A 97 -16.10 3.95 -3.92
C GLY A 97 -17.44 3.26 -4.20
N ASP A 98 -17.47 2.08 -4.83
CA ASP A 98 -18.71 1.30 -4.95
C ASP A 98 -19.26 0.96 -3.55
N VAL A 99 -20.57 1.07 -3.34
CA VAL A 99 -21.20 0.77 -2.04
C VAL A 99 -21.99 -0.53 -2.12
N LEU A 100 -21.74 -1.41 -1.17
CA LEU A 100 -22.45 -2.67 -1.00
C LEU A 100 -23.22 -2.66 0.31
N SER A 101 -24.45 -3.18 0.29
CA SER A 101 -25.18 -3.55 1.49
C SER A 101 -24.92 -4.99 1.89
N VAL A 102 -24.86 -5.21 3.20
CA VAL A 102 -24.72 -6.53 3.82
C VAL A 102 -25.79 -6.67 4.90
N GLY A 103 -26.75 -7.57 4.69
CA GLY A 103 -27.92 -7.65 5.55
C GLY A 103 -28.76 -6.37 5.47
N ASP A 104 -29.44 -6.02 6.57
CA ASP A 104 -30.40 -4.93 6.58
C ASP A 104 -29.72 -3.56 6.74
N GLU A 105 -28.77 -3.45 7.68
CA GLU A 105 -28.24 -2.17 8.16
C GLU A 105 -26.86 -1.80 7.61
N VAL A 106 -25.99 -2.79 7.38
CA VAL A 106 -24.57 -2.51 7.12
C VAL A 106 -24.36 -2.04 5.69
N ARG A 107 -23.56 -0.98 5.53
CA ARG A 107 -23.11 -0.42 4.25
C ARG A 107 -21.60 -0.31 4.23
N LEU A 108 -21.00 -0.84 3.16
CA LEU A 108 -19.57 -0.97 2.98
C LEU A 108 -19.16 -0.31 1.67
N SER A 109 -18.19 0.59 1.68
CA SER A 109 -17.60 1.13 0.45
C SER A 109 -16.28 0.47 0.10
N VAL A 110 -16.12 0.13 -1.18
CA VAL A 110 -14.91 -0.46 -1.72
C VAL A 110 -13.77 0.53 -1.58
N SER A 111 -12.70 0.14 -0.88
CA SER A 111 -11.53 0.99 -0.63
C SER A 111 -10.34 0.63 -1.54
N GLY A 112 -10.26 -0.61 -2.02
CA GLY A 112 -9.17 -1.05 -2.90
C GLY A 112 -9.01 -2.56 -2.93
N PRO A 113 -8.11 -3.09 -3.77
CA PRO A 113 -7.82 -4.52 -3.82
C PRO A 113 -7.01 -4.92 -2.58
N ARG A 114 -7.06 -6.21 -2.24
CA ARG A 114 -6.13 -6.79 -1.27
C ARG A 114 -4.69 -6.56 -1.74
N VAL A 115 -3.85 -6.00 -0.87
CA VAL A 115 -2.41 -5.82 -1.10
C VAL A 115 -1.61 -6.96 -0.45
N PRO A 116 -1.39 -8.11 -1.12
CA PRO A 116 -0.74 -9.28 -0.52
C PRO A 116 0.65 -8.97 0.05
N CYS A 117 1.04 -9.72 1.08
CA CYS A 117 2.33 -9.59 1.75
C CYS A 117 2.93 -10.97 2.02
N PHE A 118 4.17 -11.02 2.51
CA PHE A 118 4.92 -12.27 2.72
C PHE A 118 4.19 -13.30 3.61
N LYS A 119 3.26 -12.87 4.49
CA LYS A 119 2.47 -13.77 5.33
C LYS A 119 1.53 -14.67 4.50
N LEU A 120 1.01 -14.16 3.38
CA LEU A 120 0.24 -14.96 2.43
C LEU A 120 1.12 -16.03 1.79
N CYS A 121 2.32 -15.66 1.32
CA CYS A 121 3.26 -16.60 0.74
C CYS A 121 3.69 -17.67 1.74
N TRP A 122 3.88 -17.31 3.01
CA TRP A 122 4.13 -18.28 4.08
C TRP A 122 2.93 -19.24 4.27
N GLN A 123 1.70 -18.72 4.32
CA GLN A 123 0.50 -19.54 4.49
C GLN A 123 0.29 -20.52 3.32
N LEU A 124 0.62 -20.09 2.10
CA LEU A 124 0.47 -20.88 0.87
C LEU A 124 1.68 -21.75 0.52
N ASP A 125 2.72 -21.74 1.35
CA ASP A 125 4.02 -22.37 1.06
C ASP A 125 4.60 -21.99 -0.32
N GLN A 126 4.55 -20.70 -0.64
CA GLN A 126 5.01 -20.14 -1.92
C GLN A 126 6.19 -19.17 -1.73
N PRO A 127 7.04 -18.96 -2.74
CA PRO A 127 8.05 -17.90 -2.72
C PRO A 127 7.40 -16.51 -2.75
N ASP A 128 8.13 -15.48 -2.31
CA ASP A 128 7.62 -14.10 -2.24
C ASP A 128 7.27 -13.51 -3.61
N THR A 129 7.82 -14.08 -4.69
CA THR A 129 7.45 -13.73 -6.07
C THR A 129 5.97 -14.00 -6.37
N PHE A 130 5.33 -14.89 -5.61
CA PHE A 130 3.90 -15.21 -5.72
C PHE A 130 2.99 -14.03 -5.31
N ILE A 131 3.48 -13.07 -4.53
CA ILE A 131 2.74 -11.83 -4.17
C ILE A 131 2.23 -11.15 -5.45
N ARG A 132 3.08 -11.04 -6.47
CA ARG A 132 2.72 -10.37 -7.73
C ARG A 132 1.67 -11.16 -8.51
N GLU A 133 1.81 -12.48 -8.56
CA GLU A 133 0.82 -13.35 -9.22
C GLU A 133 -0.56 -13.22 -8.56
N PHE A 134 -0.59 -13.30 -7.23
CA PHE A 134 -1.82 -13.17 -6.45
C PHE A 134 -2.50 -11.82 -6.67
N ALA A 135 -1.73 -10.73 -6.58
CA ALA A 135 -2.25 -9.37 -6.74
C ALA A 135 -2.84 -9.10 -8.14
N LEU A 136 -2.18 -9.60 -9.20
CA LEU A 136 -2.56 -9.31 -10.59
C LEU A 136 -3.58 -10.31 -11.17
N SER A 137 -4.05 -11.27 -10.38
CA SER A 137 -4.96 -12.32 -10.83
C SER A 137 -6.41 -11.87 -11.06
N GLY A 138 -6.78 -10.69 -10.55
CA GLY A 138 -8.17 -10.26 -10.36
C GLY A 138 -8.91 -11.03 -9.25
N LYS A 139 -8.20 -11.85 -8.47
CA LYS A 139 -8.76 -12.80 -7.49
C LYS A 139 -8.10 -12.69 -6.11
N SER A 140 -7.63 -11.48 -5.78
CA SER A 140 -6.95 -11.20 -4.52
C SER A 140 -7.91 -10.91 -3.36
N GLY A 141 -9.17 -10.61 -3.67
CA GLY A 141 -10.11 -10.03 -2.73
C GLY A 141 -10.03 -8.49 -2.65
N VAL A 142 -10.87 -7.93 -1.80
CA VAL A 142 -11.22 -6.52 -1.72
C VAL A 142 -11.24 -6.03 -0.27
N TYR A 143 -10.77 -4.80 -0.05
CA TYR A 143 -10.94 -4.11 1.21
C TYR A 143 -12.15 -3.19 1.18
N PHE A 144 -12.86 -3.09 2.30
CA PHE A 144 -13.98 -2.18 2.49
C PHE A 144 -13.75 -1.24 3.67
N ASN A 145 -14.22 -0.01 3.53
CA ASN A 145 -14.54 0.88 4.65
C ASN A 145 -15.98 0.62 5.11
N VAL A 146 -16.28 0.96 6.36
CA VAL A 146 -17.62 0.85 6.91
C VAL A 146 -18.28 2.22 6.89
N GLU A 147 -19.35 2.38 6.11
CA GLU A 147 -20.12 3.63 6.05
C GLU A 147 -21.25 3.63 7.06
N CYS A 148 -21.94 2.50 7.19
CA CYS A 148 -23.01 2.30 8.15
C CYS A 148 -22.71 1.05 8.99
N PRO A 149 -22.36 1.22 10.28
CA PRO A 149 -22.22 0.13 11.24
C PRO A 149 -23.53 -0.62 11.48
N GLY A 150 -23.46 -1.84 12.00
CA GLY A 150 -24.63 -2.68 12.24
C GLY A 150 -24.24 -4.11 12.55
N ILE A 151 -25.19 -5.04 12.46
CA ILE A 151 -24.96 -6.46 12.75
C ILE A 151 -25.05 -7.25 11.45
N ILE A 152 -24.08 -8.15 11.23
CA ILE A 152 -24.09 -9.10 10.10
C ILE A 152 -23.93 -10.53 10.61
N LYS A 153 -24.34 -11.51 9.81
CA LYS A 153 -24.14 -12.94 10.05
C LYS A 153 -23.97 -13.70 8.73
N ALA A 154 -23.40 -14.89 8.82
CA ALA A 154 -23.43 -15.85 7.71
C ALA A 154 -24.88 -16.07 7.22
N GLY A 155 -25.06 -16.07 5.91
CA GLY A 155 -26.35 -16.15 5.22
C GLY A 155 -26.96 -14.79 4.86
N ASP A 156 -26.42 -13.67 5.32
CA ASP A 156 -26.94 -12.35 4.96
C ASP A 156 -26.76 -12.08 3.46
N GLU A 157 -27.76 -11.42 2.87
CA GLU A 157 -27.72 -11.03 1.46
C GLU A 157 -26.74 -9.87 1.27
N ILE A 158 -26.03 -9.91 0.14
CA ILE A 158 -25.14 -8.82 -0.27
C ILE A 158 -25.57 -8.29 -1.64
N LYS A 159 -25.73 -6.97 -1.74
CA LYS A 159 -26.14 -6.25 -2.95
C LYS A 159 -25.22 -5.07 -3.20
N ILE A 160 -24.96 -4.78 -4.47
CA ILE A 160 -24.37 -3.51 -4.87
C ILE A 160 -25.49 -2.47 -4.86
N GLU A 161 -25.36 -1.44 -4.03
CA GLU A 161 -26.35 -0.37 -3.92
C GLU A 161 -26.05 0.79 -4.86
N SER A 162 -24.77 1.12 -5.00
CA SER A 162 -24.33 2.19 -5.89
C SER A 162 -22.99 1.84 -6.53
N LYS A 163 -22.82 2.39 -7.74
CA LYS A 163 -21.57 2.33 -8.49
C LYS A 163 -20.95 3.71 -8.51
N ALA A 164 -19.69 3.80 -8.12
CA ALA A 164 -18.92 5.02 -8.24
C ALA A 164 -18.57 5.30 -9.71
N THR A 165 -18.57 6.57 -10.09
CA THR A 165 -18.23 7.03 -11.44
C THR A 165 -16.96 7.90 -11.39
N GLY A 166 -16.15 7.84 -12.45
CA GLY A 166 -14.87 8.58 -12.50
C GLY A 166 -13.81 8.04 -11.54
N THR A 167 -13.97 6.81 -11.04
CA THR A 167 -13.03 6.13 -10.14
C THR A 167 -12.31 4.99 -10.86
N VAL A 168 -11.44 4.30 -10.14
CA VAL A 168 -10.56 3.24 -10.67
C VAL A 168 -11.09 1.85 -10.31
N GLY A 169 -11.01 0.92 -11.26
CA GLY A 169 -11.35 -0.49 -11.04
C GLY A 169 -10.33 -1.20 -10.14
N LEU A 170 -10.74 -2.25 -9.43
CA LEU A 170 -9.84 -2.94 -8.48
C LEU A 170 -8.65 -3.63 -9.15
N LEU A 171 -8.86 -4.28 -10.29
CA LEU A 171 -7.77 -4.91 -11.04
C LEU A 171 -6.80 -3.85 -11.57
N GLU A 172 -7.33 -2.77 -12.14
CA GLU A 172 -6.53 -1.65 -12.64
C GLU A 172 -5.70 -0.99 -11.53
N LEU A 173 -6.29 -0.78 -10.35
CA LEU A 173 -5.60 -0.28 -9.17
C LEU A 173 -4.50 -1.24 -8.71
N SER A 174 -4.77 -2.55 -8.72
CA SER A 174 -3.76 -3.56 -8.40
C SER A 174 -2.60 -3.52 -9.39
N GLU A 175 -2.87 -3.36 -10.68
CA GLU A 175 -1.82 -3.19 -11.68
C GLU A 175 -0.98 -1.94 -11.43
N TYR A 176 -1.60 -0.80 -11.10
CA TYR A 176 -0.86 0.41 -10.74
C TYR A 176 0.09 0.19 -9.56
N VAL A 177 -0.34 -0.59 -8.56
CA VAL A 177 0.44 -0.91 -7.37
C VAL A 177 1.57 -1.93 -7.66
N PHE A 178 1.31 -2.98 -8.44
CA PHE A 178 2.22 -4.12 -8.55
C PHE A 178 2.98 -4.24 -9.88
N GLU A 179 2.59 -3.51 -10.92
CA GLU A 179 3.34 -3.47 -12.16
C GLU A 179 4.50 -2.46 -12.12
N LYS A 180 5.52 -2.71 -12.94
CA LYS A 180 6.66 -1.81 -13.11
C LYS A 180 6.44 -0.78 -14.23
N ARG A 181 5.20 -0.61 -14.69
CA ARG A 181 4.87 0.35 -15.75
C ARG A 181 5.05 1.79 -15.25
N THR A 182 5.50 2.67 -16.15
CA THR A 182 5.42 4.11 -15.92
C THR A 182 3.95 4.50 -15.97
N ILE A 183 3.48 5.16 -14.91
CA ILE A 183 2.11 5.64 -14.78
C ILE A 183 2.16 7.15 -14.92
N ASP A 184 1.17 7.73 -15.60
CA ASP A 184 1.05 9.18 -15.68
C ASP A 184 0.89 9.78 -14.27
N GLU A 185 1.62 10.86 -14.02
CA GLU A 185 1.60 11.56 -12.73
C GLU A 185 0.21 12.04 -12.35
N ASN A 186 -0.56 12.56 -13.30
CA ASN A 186 -1.90 13.08 -13.05
C ASN A 186 -2.87 11.96 -12.69
N ILE A 187 -2.70 10.77 -13.28
CA ILE A 187 -3.50 9.59 -12.92
C ILE A 187 -3.23 9.18 -11.47
N LEU A 188 -1.95 9.14 -11.06
CA LEU A 188 -1.60 8.82 -9.67
C LEU A 188 -2.15 9.85 -8.69
N CYS A 189 -2.02 11.13 -8.99
CA CYS A 189 -2.57 12.21 -8.17
C CYS A 189 -4.09 12.10 -8.04
N HIS A 190 -4.81 11.89 -9.15
CA HIS A 190 -6.27 11.71 -9.15
C HIS A 190 -6.70 10.50 -8.30
N ILE A 191 -6.02 9.35 -8.45
CA ILE A 191 -6.35 8.16 -7.65
C ILE A 191 -6.10 8.42 -6.16
N LEU A 192 -4.99 9.08 -5.81
CA LEU A 192 -4.65 9.41 -4.42
C LEU A 192 -5.63 10.37 -3.75
N GLU A 193 -6.40 11.13 -4.53
CA GLU A 193 -7.46 12.02 -4.07
C GLU A 193 -8.83 11.33 -3.92
N LEU A 194 -8.96 10.07 -4.34
CA LEU A 194 -10.23 9.35 -4.24
C LEU A 194 -10.66 9.17 -2.77
N PRO A 195 -11.90 9.55 -2.42
CA PRO A 195 -12.41 9.39 -1.07
C PRO A 195 -12.48 7.90 -0.72
N GLY A 196 -12.00 7.55 0.47
CA GLY A 196 -12.05 6.18 0.97
C GLY A 196 -11.06 5.20 0.33
N LEU A 197 -10.07 5.67 -0.46
CA LEU A 197 -8.99 4.81 -0.94
C LEU A 197 -8.26 4.15 0.24
N SER A 198 -8.01 2.85 0.12
CA SER A 198 -7.23 2.05 1.07
C SER A 198 -5.90 2.72 1.38
N GLU A 199 -5.58 2.89 2.66
CA GLU A 199 -4.32 3.50 3.12
C GLU A 199 -3.10 2.72 2.60
N THR A 200 -3.22 1.38 2.57
CA THR A 200 -2.16 0.52 2.06
C THR A 200 -1.92 0.76 0.56
N SER A 201 -2.98 0.86 -0.24
CA SER A 201 -2.86 1.17 -1.67
C SER A 201 -2.31 2.58 -1.89
N ALA A 202 -2.82 3.56 -1.15
CA ALA A 202 -2.35 4.95 -1.21
C ALA A 202 -0.86 5.08 -0.89
N LEU A 203 -0.36 4.37 0.13
CA LEU A 203 1.06 4.36 0.47
C LEU A 203 1.93 3.87 -0.70
N LEU A 204 1.54 2.77 -1.34
CA LEU A 204 2.31 2.20 -2.45
C LEU A 204 2.27 3.08 -3.71
N LEU A 205 1.13 3.72 -3.98
CA LEU A 205 1.01 4.69 -5.07
C LEU A 205 1.82 5.97 -4.79
N ARG A 206 1.82 6.49 -3.56
CA ARG A 206 2.67 7.64 -3.18
C ARG A 206 4.15 7.32 -3.38
N ASN A 207 4.59 6.13 -3.00
CA ASN A 207 5.99 5.71 -3.23
C ASN A 207 6.34 5.72 -4.72
N LYS A 208 5.42 5.31 -5.59
CA LYS A 208 5.61 5.38 -7.06
C LYS A 208 5.62 6.80 -7.57
N LEU A 209 4.69 7.64 -7.11
CA LEU A 209 4.64 9.05 -7.45
C LEU A 209 5.96 9.74 -7.08
N TYR A 210 6.45 9.51 -5.86
CA TYR A 210 7.74 10.05 -5.44
C TYR A 210 8.89 9.56 -6.31
N GLN A 211 8.91 8.28 -6.70
CA GLN A 211 9.93 7.79 -7.64
C GLN A 211 9.88 8.49 -9.00
N ILE A 212 8.69 8.78 -9.53
CA ILE A 212 8.49 9.50 -10.80
C ILE A 212 8.98 10.94 -10.65
N LEU A 213 8.50 11.66 -9.64
CA LEU A 213 8.90 13.05 -9.36
C LEU A 213 10.41 13.16 -9.15
N ASP A 214 10.98 12.23 -8.40
CA ASP A 214 12.42 12.15 -8.16
C ASP A 214 13.21 11.84 -9.44
N GLN A 215 12.68 11.01 -10.34
CA GLN A 215 13.30 10.76 -11.65
C GLN A 215 13.24 12.01 -12.54
N GLN A 216 12.10 12.69 -12.60
CA GLN A 216 11.95 13.95 -13.35
C GLN A 216 12.90 15.01 -12.81
N ARG A 217 12.93 15.22 -11.48
CA ARG A 217 13.90 16.06 -10.79
C ARG A 217 15.32 15.69 -11.23
N THR A 218 15.73 14.44 -11.07
CA THR A 218 17.13 14.05 -11.36
C THR A 218 17.48 13.89 -12.84
N SER A 219 16.59 14.22 -13.78
CA SER A 219 16.83 14.03 -15.23
C SER A 219 17.60 15.16 -15.92
N GLY A 220 17.71 16.35 -15.31
CA GLY A 220 18.39 17.52 -15.88
C GLY A 220 19.76 17.84 -15.26
N ASP A 221 20.67 18.43 -16.06
CA ASP A 221 21.91 19.13 -15.67
C ASP A 221 22.82 18.43 -14.64
N ARG A 222 22.91 17.10 -14.72
CA ARG A 222 23.86 16.29 -13.95
C ARG A 222 25.28 16.56 -14.44
N TRP A 223 26.22 16.66 -13.50
CA TRP A 223 27.65 16.69 -13.80
C TRP A 223 28.35 15.43 -13.25
N GLN A 224 29.50 15.08 -13.82
CA GLN A 224 30.38 14.05 -13.29
C GLN A 224 31.67 14.70 -12.79
N GLY A 225 32.18 14.24 -11.65
CA GLY A 225 33.39 14.77 -11.02
C GLY A 225 33.14 16.02 -10.16
N TRP A 226 34.20 16.81 -9.98
CA TRP A 226 34.14 18.05 -9.20
C TRP A 226 33.58 19.18 -10.05
N ARG A 227 32.70 20.00 -9.44
CA ARG A 227 32.17 21.23 -10.03
C ARG A 227 32.48 22.36 -9.08
N GLU A 228 32.93 23.48 -9.63
CA GLU A 228 33.38 24.62 -8.86
C GLU A 228 32.20 25.57 -8.57
N PHE A 229 32.20 26.12 -7.35
CA PHE A 229 31.16 27.01 -6.85
C PHE A 229 31.78 28.20 -6.14
N ASN A 230 31.12 29.35 -6.27
CA ASN A 230 31.38 30.53 -5.45
C ASN A 230 30.45 30.53 -4.22
N VAL A 231 30.93 31.08 -3.11
CA VAL A 231 30.06 31.49 -2.00
C VAL A 231 29.44 32.83 -2.41
N ASP A 232 28.14 32.81 -2.70
CA ASP A 232 27.37 33.98 -3.06
C ASP A 232 27.16 34.88 -1.84
N HIS A 233 26.65 34.31 -0.76
CA HIS A 233 26.53 34.98 0.54
C HIS A 233 26.54 33.97 1.69
N VAL A 234 26.73 34.50 2.90
CA VAL A 234 26.73 33.74 4.16
C VAL A 234 25.72 34.37 5.11
N VAL A 235 24.87 33.54 5.71
CA VAL A 235 23.93 33.95 6.76
C VAL A 235 24.42 33.40 8.09
N GLU A 236 24.51 34.25 9.11
CA GLU A 236 24.76 33.83 10.49
C GLU A 236 23.42 33.48 11.13
N GLU A 237 23.19 32.18 11.35
CA GLU A 237 21.94 31.69 11.98
C GLU A 237 22.03 31.83 13.50
N THR A 238 23.20 31.49 14.05
CA THR A 238 23.56 31.63 15.47
C THR A 238 25.07 31.88 15.60
N ASP A 239 25.56 32.09 16.82
CA ASP A 239 27.01 32.25 17.10
C ASP A 239 27.84 31.02 16.69
N GLU A 240 27.21 29.84 16.55
CA GLU A 240 27.87 28.58 16.20
C GLU A 240 27.46 28.03 14.82
N ILE A 241 26.43 28.59 14.18
CA ILE A 241 25.84 28.06 12.94
C ILE A 241 25.83 29.12 11.85
N LYS A 242 26.37 28.77 10.67
CA LYS A 242 26.33 29.60 9.47
C LYS A 242 25.79 28.83 8.27
N SER A 243 24.93 29.48 7.49
CA SER A 243 24.43 28.99 6.22
C SER A 243 25.23 29.62 5.07
N PHE A 244 25.71 28.81 4.14
CA PHE A 244 26.47 29.25 2.97
C PHE A 244 25.63 29.01 1.71
N PHE A 245 25.41 30.07 0.94
CA PHE A 245 24.68 29.99 -0.33
C PHE A 245 25.68 29.91 -1.47
N LEU A 246 25.59 28.86 -2.28
CA LEU A 246 26.58 28.55 -3.31
C LEU A 246 25.97 28.76 -4.71
N THR A 247 26.73 29.37 -5.61
CA THR A 247 26.39 29.51 -7.02
C THR A 247 27.46 28.88 -7.91
N PRO A 248 27.09 28.14 -8.98
CA PRO A 248 28.07 27.46 -9.83
C PRO A 248 28.85 28.47 -10.68
N THR A 249 30.16 28.27 -10.82
CA THR A 249 31.02 29.20 -11.59
C THR A 249 30.76 29.16 -13.10
N ASP A 250 30.22 28.05 -13.61
CA ASP A 250 29.92 27.82 -15.03
C ASP A 250 28.55 28.38 -15.46
N ALA A 251 27.81 29.01 -14.54
CA ALA A 251 26.47 29.56 -14.73
C ALA A 251 25.41 28.57 -15.26
N LYS A 252 25.71 27.26 -15.27
CA LYS A 252 24.72 26.23 -15.62
C LYS A 252 23.81 25.96 -14.43
N LEU A 253 22.59 25.51 -14.68
CA LEU A 253 21.68 25.15 -13.59
C LEU A 253 22.23 23.96 -12.78
N LEU A 254 21.73 23.84 -11.56
CA LEU A 254 22.03 22.68 -10.72
C LEU A 254 21.06 21.55 -11.06
N ALA A 255 21.59 20.33 -11.15
CA ALA A 255 20.76 19.15 -11.16
C ALA A 255 19.85 19.18 -9.91
N PRO A 256 18.55 18.92 -10.06
CA PRO A 256 17.69 18.74 -8.92
C PRO A 256 18.16 17.55 -8.08
N PHE A 257 17.85 17.58 -6.79
CA PHE A 257 18.29 16.56 -5.83
C PHE A 257 17.10 15.76 -5.27
N ARG A 258 17.41 14.64 -4.60
CA ARG A 258 16.48 13.87 -3.76
C ARG A 258 16.92 14.01 -2.31
N ALA A 259 15.97 14.17 -1.39
CA ALA A 259 16.26 14.17 0.03
C ALA A 259 16.98 12.88 0.46
N GLY A 260 17.92 13.01 1.39
CA GLY A 260 18.77 11.89 1.83
C GLY A 260 19.89 11.52 0.87
N GLN A 261 20.02 12.17 -0.30
CA GLN A 261 21.25 12.10 -1.09
C GLN A 261 22.41 12.75 -0.34
N PHE A 262 23.63 12.42 -0.75
CA PHE A 262 24.83 13.01 -0.20
C PHE A 262 25.57 13.79 -1.28
N ILE A 263 26.07 14.97 -0.92
CA ILE A 263 27.03 15.72 -1.72
C ILE A 263 28.37 15.76 -1.00
N THR A 264 29.44 15.61 -1.76
CA THR A 264 30.80 15.79 -1.26
C THR A 264 31.26 17.19 -1.65
N VAL A 265 31.65 18.02 -0.67
CA VAL A 265 32.24 19.33 -0.94
C VAL A 265 33.71 19.29 -0.56
N GLN A 266 34.52 19.80 -1.48
CA GLN A 266 35.94 20.04 -1.28
C GLN A 266 36.14 21.52 -1.03
N LEU A 267 36.75 21.85 0.11
CA LEU A 267 37.08 23.22 0.49
C LEU A 267 38.60 23.40 0.39
N PRO A 268 39.09 24.32 -0.45
CA PRO A 268 40.51 24.69 -0.45
C PRO A 268 40.81 25.48 0.83
N ILE A 269 41.73 24.98 1.66
CA ILE A 269 42.14 25.62 2.91
C ILE A 269 43.61 26.02 2.80
N LYS A 270 43.97 27.26 3.16
CA LYS A 270 45.38 27.68 3.19
C LYS A 270 46.19 26.74 4.10
N ASN A 271 47.32 26.23 3.59
CA ASN A 271 48.26 25.32 4.26
C ASN A 271 47.83 23.85 4.39
N ILE A 272 46.73 23.43 3.75
CA ILE A 272 46.36 22.02 3.57
C ILE A 272 45.93 21.85 2.11
N GLU A 273 46.19 20.69 1.50
CA GLU A 273 45.86 20.44 0.09
C GLU A 273 44.35 20.61 -0.19
N SER A 274 43.47 20.08 0.67
CA SER A 274 42.04 20.41 0.75
C SER A 274 41.35 19.74 1.95
N ALA A 275 40.21 20.28 2.40
CA ALA A 275 39.30 19.58 3.30
C ALA A 275 38.11 19.02 2.51
N ILE A 276 37.90 17.70 2.60
CA ILE A 276 36.76 17.03 1.99
C ILE A 276 35.77 16.65 3.09
N ARG A 277 34.50 16.94 2.87
CA ARG A 277 33.40 16.59 3.78
C ARG A 277 32.19 16.16 2.97
N VAL A 278 31.33 15.37 3.60
CA VAL A 278 30.10 14.84 3.01
C VAL A 278 28.93 15.41 3.79
N TRP A 279 27.95 15.96 3.07
CA TRP A 279 26.72 16.50 3.63
C TRP A 279 25.51 15.78 3.03
N SER A 280 24.45 15.63 3.82
CA SER A 280 23.15 15.16 3.34
C SER A 280 22.36 16.32 2.75
N LEU A 281 21.68 16.07 1.62
CA LEU A 281 20.72 16.98 1.02
C LEU A 281 19.35 16.77 1.68
N SER A 282 18.68 17.86 2.01
CA SER A 282 17.38 17.90 2.69
C SER A 282 16.42 18.80 1.92
N ASP A 283 15.13 18.47 1.91
CA ASP A 283 14.04 19.22 1.26
C ASP A 283 13.02 19.81 2.26
N TYR A 284 13.44 19.93 3.53
CA TYR A 284 12.69 20.60 4.62
C TYR A 284 12.69 22.12 4.53
#